data_AF-A0A380HLE7-F1
#
_entry.id   AF-A0A380HLE7-F1
#
_cell.length_a   1.000
_cell.length_b   1.000
_cell.length_c   1.000
_cell.angle_alpha   90.00
_cell.angle_beta   90.00
_cell.angle_gamma   90.00
#
_symmetry.space_group_name_H-M   'P 1'
#
loop_
_entity.id
_entity.type
_entity.pdbx_description
1 polymer ?
#
loop_
_entity_poly.entity_id
_entity_poly.type
_entity_poly.pdbx_seq_one_letter_code
_entity_poly.pdbx_strand_id
1 'polypeptide(L)'
;MISITGQNPTIIEIAKYLKARGIYTIAISSSINTELGQVCDQIFKISDDKLILSMEVLPIIISVQYVIDILFSILLTHKYDQNIETSLNVIKNPFA
;
A
#
# COMPACT_ATOMS: atom_id res chain seq x y z
N MET A 1 1.50 -0.71 -4.75
CA MET A 1 0.66 -1.82 -5.26
C MET A 1 0.13 -2.63 -4.09
N ILE A 2 -1.10 -3.12 -4.16
CA ILE A 2 -1.71 -3.95 -3.11
C ILE A 2 -2.08 -5.28 -3.75
N SER A 3 -1.46 -6.37 -3.30
CA SER A 3 -1.74 -7.71 -3.81
C SER A 3 -1.45 -8.73 -2.73
N ILE A 4 -2.50 -9.32 -2.14
CA ILE A 4 -2.39 -10.23 -1.00
C ILE A 4 -1.46 -11.40 -1.35
N THR A 5 -1.75 -12.13 -2.42
CA THR A 5 -0.97 -13.32 -2.82
C THR A 5 0.34 -12.99 -3.54
N GLY A 6 0.48 -11.77 -4.08
CA GLY A 6 1.62 -11.37 -4.90
C GLY A 6 1.71 -12.11 -6.25
N GLN A 7 0.64 -12.81 -6.66
CA GLN A 7 0.60 -13.67 -7.85
C GLN A 7 -0.37 -13.17 -8.94
N ASN A 8 -1.01 -12.01 -8.75
CA ASN A 8 -1.92 -11.47 -9.77
C ASN A 8 -1.12 -11.03 -11.02
N PRO A 9 -1.35 -11.66 -12.20
CA PRO A 9 -0.53 -11.39 -13.39
C PRO A 9 -0.59 -9.93 -13.85
N THR A 10 -1.76 -9.29 -13.78
CA THR A 10 -1.94 -7.89 -14.17
C THR A 10 -1.13 -6.95 -13.28
N ILE A 11 -1.13 -7.17 -11.96
CA ILE A 11 -0.34 -6.36 -11.02
C ILE A 11 1.16 -6.57 -11.26
N ILE A 12 1.59 -7.80 -11.52
CA ILE A 12 2.99 -8.12 -11.82
C ILE A 12 3.43 -7.42 -13.12
N GLU A 13 2.61 -7.45 -14.16
CA GLU A 13 2.91 -6.79 -15.44
C GLU A 13 3.04 -5.27 -15.27
N ILE A 14 2.13 -4.66 -14.51
CA ILE A 14 2.21 -3.24 -14.14
C ILE A 14 3.51 -2.97 -13.36
N ALA A 15 3.87 -3.80 -12.38
CA ALA A 15 5.09 -3.66 -11.61
C ALA A 15 6.33 -3.68 -12.51
N LYS A 16 6.40 -4.63 -13.45
CA LYS A 16 7.50 -4.75 -14.42
C LYS A 16 7.58 -3.53 -15.33
N TYR A 17 6.44 -3.06 -15.82
CA TYR A 17 6.36 -1.86 -16.66
C TYR A 17 6.89 -0.61 -15.95
N LEU A 18 6.57 -0.44 -14.66
CA LEU A 18 7.05 0.67 -13.82
C LEU A 18 8.55 0.55 -13.52
N LYS A 19 9.02 -0.66 -13.16
CA LYS A 19 10.44 -0.94 -12.92
C LYS A 19 11.30 -0.64 -14.14
N ALA A 20 10.84 -1.01 -15.33
CA ALA A 20 11.52 -0.72 -16.59
C ALA A 20 11.68 0.78 -16.89
N ARG A 21 10.91 1.64 -16.20
CA ARG A 21 10.99 3.11 -16.29
C ARG A 21 11.74 3.76 -15.13
N GLY A 22 12.34 2.97 -14.24
CA GLY A 22 13.02 3.48 -13.05
C GLY A 22 12.08 4.12 -12.03
N ILE A 23 10.79 3.77 -12.08
CA ILE A 23 9.81 4.27 -11.10
C ILE A 23 9.90 3.41 -9.85
N TYR A 24 10.11 4.06 -8.71
CA TYR A 24 10.18 3.41 -7.41
C TYR A 24 8.82 2.82 -7.01
N THR A 25 8.80 1.56 -6.63
CA THR A 25 7.59 0.79 -6.36
C THR A 25 7.60 0.14 -4.98
N ILE A 26 6.48 0.31 -4.28
CA ILE A 26 6.22 -0.31 -2.98
C ILE A 26 5.03 -1.26 -3.15
N ALA A 27 5.14 -2.48 -2.63
CA ALA A 27 4.03 -3.44 -2.56
C ALA A 27 3.58 -3.71 -1.11
N ILE A 28 2.29 -4.00 -0.93
CA ILE A 28 1.74 -4.60 0.29
C ILE A 28 1.27 -6.00 -0.08
N SER A 29 1.87 -7.04 0.51
CA SER A 29 1.65 -8.44 0.12
C SER A 29 2.03 -9.43 1.23
N SER A 30 1.51 -10.66 1.19
CA SER A 30 1.81 -11.65 2.23
C SER A 30 3.20 -12.28 2.11
N SER A 31 3.81 -12.23 0.93
CA SER A 31 5.09 -12.91 0.68
C SER A 31 6.05 -12.13 -0.21
N ILE A 32 7.29 -12.05 0.25
CA ILE A 32 8.44 -11.45 -0.43
C ILE A 32 8.97 -12.38 -1.53
N ASN A 33 8.75 -13.69 -1.39
CA ASN A 33 9.26 -14.70 -2.32
C ASN A 33 8.38 -14.88 -3.57
N THR A 34 7.50 -13.92 -3.84
CA THR A 34 6.61 -13.91 -5.01
C THR A 34 7.28 -13.16 -6.16
N GLU A 35 6.78 -13.36 -7.38
CA GLU A 35 7.25 -12.60 -8.54
C GLU A 35 7.07 -11.09 -8.32
N LEU A 36 5.94 -10.67 -7.72
CA LEU A 36 5.73 -9.29 -7.33
C LEU A 36 6.81 -8.79 -6.35
N GLY A 37 7.14 -9.58 -5.33
CA GLY A 37 8.16 -9.23 -4.35
C GLY A 37 9.57 -9.09 -4.92
N GLN A 38 9.90 -9.81 -5.99
CA GLN A 38 11.17 -9.68 -6.71
C GLN A 38 11.20 -8.47 -7.65
N VAL A 39 10.04 -8.06 -8.16
CA VAL A 39 9.94 -6.92 -9.08
C VAL A 39 9.95 -5.59 -8.32
N CYS A 40 9.26 -5.48 -7.19
CA CYS A 40 9.16 -4.23 -6.42
C CYS A 40 10.47 -3.85 -5.73
N ASP A 41 10.65 -2.56 -5.45
CA ASP A 41 11.81 -2.05 -4.70
C ASP A 41 11.66 -2.27 -3.19
N GLN A 42 10.42 -2.19 -2.69
CA GLN A 42 10.09 -2.44 -1.29
C GLN A 42 8.79 -3.22 -1.15
N ILE A 43 8.69 -3.96 -0.06
CA ILE A 43 7.49 -4.71 0.29
C ILE A 43 7.18 -4.57 1.78
N PHE A 44 5.96 -4.12 2.07
CA PHE A 44 5.35 -4.24 3.38
C PHE A 44 4.69 -5.60 3.46
N LYS A 45 5.37 -6.53 4.13
CA LYS A 45 4.86 -7.87 4.35
C LYS A 45 3.70 -7.83 5.35
N ILE A 46 2.55 -8.39 4.98
CA ILE A 46 1.42 -8.64 5.90
C ILE A 46 1.37 -10.13 6.26
N SER A 47 0.90 -10.48 7.45
CA SER A 47 0.78 -11.88 7.86
C SER A 47 -0.37 -12.59 7.14
N ASP A 48 -0.14 -13.84 6.74
CA ASP A 48 -1.14 -14.77 6.21
C ASP A 48 -1.27 -16.05 7.06
N ASP A 49 -0.83 -16.01 8.32
CA ASP A 49 -0.73 -17.17 9.20
C ASP A 49 -2.06 -17.96 9.25
N LYS A 50 -2.01 -19.16 8.65
CA LYS A 50 -3.00 -20.24 8.61
C LYS A 50 -4.45 -19.80 8.85
N LEU A 51 -5.09 -19.46 7.73
CA LEU A 51 -6.54 -19.42 7.53
C LEU A 51 -7.16 -20.77 7.92
N ILE A 52 -7.55 -20.94 9.18
CA ILE A 52 -8.15 -22.20 9.71
C ILE A 52 -9.69 -22.13 9.75
N LEU A 53 -10.33 -20.98 9.48
CA LEU A 53 -11.80 -20.91 9.45
C LEU A 53 -12.32 -19.75 8.61
N SER A 54 -13.52 -19.93 8.06
CA SER A 54 -14.27 -19.19 7.03
C SER A 54 -14.55 -17.69 7.23
N MET A 55 -13.82 -16.98 8.09
CA MET A 55 -13.79 -15.51 8.22
C MET A 55 -12.47 -14.89 7.71
N GLU A 56 -12.03 -15.39 6.56
CA GLU A 56 -10.65 -15.39 6.05
C GLU A 56 -10.07 -14.04 5.60
N VAL A 57 -10.91 -13.05 5.30
CA VAL A 57 -10.44 -11.82 4.61
C VAL A 57 -10.25 -10.64 5.56
N LEU A 58 -10.94 -10.61 6.70
CA LEU A 58 -10.92 -9.46 7.61
C LEU A 58 -9.53 -9.17 8.19
N PRO A 59 -8.76 -10.16 8.71
CA PRO A 59 -7.43 -9.89 9.25
C PRO A 59 -6.47 -9.32 8.19
N ILE A 60 -6.62 -9.77 6.94
CA ILE A 60 -5.82 -9.31 5.81
C ILE A 60 -6.17 -7.85 5.48
N ILE A 61 -7.46 -7.53 5.38
CA ILE A 61 -7.92 -6.15 5.15
C ILE A 61 -7.43 -5.22 6.27
N ILE A 62 -7.58 -5.63 7.52
CA ILE A 62 -7.12 -4.85 8.69
C ILE A 62 -5.61 -4.64 8.61
N SER A 63 -4.84 -5.67 8.24
CA SER A 63 -3.38 -5.55 8.09
C SER A 63 -2.99 -4.57 7.00
N VAL A 64 -3.70 -4.59 5.85
CA VAL A 64 -3.48 -3.62 4.77
C VAL A 64 -3.83 -2.21 5.23
N GLN A 65 -4.99 -2.02 5.89
CA GLN A 65 -5.39 -0.72 6.45
C GLN A 65 -4.37 -0.20 7.46
N TYR A 66 -3.91 -1.06 8.36
CA TYR A 66 -2.90 -0.69 9.35
C TYR A 66 -1.60 -0.16 8.73
N VAL A 67 -1.10 -0.81 7.68
CA VAL A 67 0.07 -0.33 6.94
C VAL A 67 -0.21 1.04 6.31
N ILE A 68 -1.38 1.22 5.70
CA ILE A 68 -1.78 2.50 5.11
C ILE A 68 -1.90 3.60 6.17
N ASP A 69 -2.50 3.31 7.33
CA ASP A 69 -2.67 4.28 8.42
C ASP A 69 -1.33 4.74 8.97
N ILE A 70 -0.35 3.84 9.12
CA ILE A 70 1.01 4.21 9.52
C ILE A 70 1.65 5.12 8.48
N LEU A 71 1.64 4.71 7.20
CA LEU A 71 2.25 5.50 6.12
C LEU A 71 1.61 6.89 6.03
N PHE A 72 0.28 6.94 6.11
CA PHE A 72 -0.47 8.18 6.12
C PHE A 72 -0.11 9.03 7.33
N SER A 73 -0.05 8.46 8.53
CA SER A 73 0.29 9.19 9.76
C SER A 73 1.70 9.77 9.71
N ILE A 74 2.67 9.03 9.16
CA ILE A 74 4.03 9.53 8.93
C ILE A 74 4.02 10.71 7.97
N LEU A 75 3.32 10.60 6.84
CA LEU A 75 3.23 11.70 5.86
C LEU A 75 2.48 12.91 6.41
N LEU A 76 1.43 12.66 7.19
CA LEU A 76 0.61 13.68 7.83
C LEU A 76 1.44 14.50 8.82
N THR A 77 2.21 13.83 9.66
CA THR A 77 3.05 14.46 10.69
C THR A 77 4.31 15.10 10.10
N HIS A 78 4.93 14.49 9.09
CA HIS A 78 6.13 15.02 8.44
C HIS A 78 5.88 16.37 7.75
N LYS A 79 4.65 16.63 7.28
CA LYS A 79 4.24 17.87 6.61
C LYS A 79 3.11 18.58 7.34
N TYR A 80 3.12 18.54 8.68
CA TYR A 80 2.00 18.98 9.52
C TYR A 80 1.45 20.35 9.13
N ASP A 81 2.30 21.39 9.07
CA ASP A 81 1.86 22.75 8.77
C ASP A 81 1.24 22.89 7.36
N GLN A 82 1.88 22.28 6.36
CA GLN A 82 1.38 22.27 4.99
C GLN A 82 0.03 21.54 4.89
N ASN A 83 -0.13 20.45 5.64
CA ASN A 83 -1.37 19.69 5.67
C ASN A 83 -2.50 20.50 6.34
N ILE A 84 -2.22 21.22 7.43
CA ILE A 84 -3.18 22.13 8.08
C ILE A 84 -3.61 23.24 7.13
N GLU A 85 -2.66 23.90 6.47
CA GLU A 85 -2.97 24.96 5.50
C GLU A 85 -3.84 24.43 4.35
N THR A 86 -3.47 23.28 3.79
CA THR A 86 -4.24 22.62 2.73
C THR A 86 -5.67 22.30 3.19
N SER A 87 -5.83 21.75 4.40
CA SER A 87 -7.15 21.47 4.97
C SER A 87 -7.98 22.75 5.16
N LEU A 88 -7.38 23.84 5.63
CA LEU A 88 -8.05 25.13 5.75
C LEU A 88 -8.49 25.69 4.39
N ASN A 89 -7.67 25.51 3.36
CA ASN A 89 -8.00 25.96 2.00
C ASN A 89 -9.18 25.18 1.40
N VAL A 90 -9.24 23.86 1.62
CA VAL A 90 -10.39 23.03 1.21
C VAL A 90 -11.66 23.45 1.94
N ILE A 91 -11.58 23.75 3.25
CA ILE A 91 -12.74 24.22 4.02
C ILE A 91 -13.23 25.58 3.53
N LYS A 92 -12.32 26.50 3.21
CA LYS A 92 -12.66 27.84 2.71
C LYS A 92 -13.22 27.81 1.28
N ASN A 93 -12.76 26.87 0.46
CA ASN A 93 -13.15 26.74 -0.94
C ASN A 93 -13.61 25.32 -1.27
N PRO A 94 -14.81 24.90 -0.81
CA PRO A 94 -15.28 23.52 -0.93
C PRO A 94 -15.58 23.05 -2.37
N PHE A 95 -15.53 23.95 -3.35
CA PHE A 95 -15.83 23.68 -4.77
C PHE A 95 -14.74 24.19 -5.73
N ALA A 96 -13.54 24.49 -5.23
CA ALA A 96 -12.40 24.85 -6.09
C ALA A 96 -11.85 23.63 -6.85
#